data_AF-A0AAE3QDA9-F1
#
_entry.id   AF-A0AAE3QDA9-F1
#
_cell.length_a   1.000
_cell.length_b   1.000
_cell.length_c   1.000
_cell.angle_alpha   90.00
_cell.angle_beta   90.00
_cell.angle_gamma   90.00
#
_symmetry.space_group_name_H-M   'P 1'
#
loop_
_entity.id
_entity.type
_entity.pdbx_description
1 polymer ?
#
loop_
_entity_poly.entity_id
_entity_poly.type
_entity_poly.pdbx_seq_one_letter_code
_entity_poly.pdbx_strand_id
1 'polypeptide(L)'
;MHAANKPQYDSGSRSLATIRWFALDGRGVPDFLAASGHDIGVCDVALPSETPLIIASSIRPQRIVADTMAIREAIGEIAYLIVVPEGPVSEAWSVRALECGADDILLSDPLSGVSLCLARARIAVRKRRQALVERATAELERDYLQGCIDSLPTPIFFKNSNFVYVGCNNAFAEYIGRPVEEIIGRNVHDIAPEAFANAYSAADVRLLSSGGTSVHDDKIKLADGGVRDVSYHKAAITDAHGNVRGIAGCMLDITERKRLEAKLIDAAERDPLTNAYNRRKFFAFAQRLEAKTLRSGMPVSLAVIDIDHFKAVNDRWGHAEGDRILCDVARILEDAIGKDNFLARAGGEEFFAIFPNTTGAAAVELADKVRLTLAEAKLGGELGVETPTVSIGISEWRIRQESLWDAVKRADGVLYDAKHSGRDRVHFAG
;
A
#
# COMPACT_ATOMS: atom_id res chain seq x y z
N MET A 1 -7.62 5.78 -43.87
CA MET A 1 -6.69 6.51 -44.77
C MET A 1 -5.58 7.11 -43.92
N HIS A 2 -4.46 6.43 -43.75
CA HIS A 2 -3.24 7.05 -43.23
C HIS A 2 -2.09 6.62 -44.13
N ALA A 3 -1.62 7.56 -44.93
CA ALA A 3 -0.48 7.39 -45.81
C ALA A 3 0.79 7.21 -44.96
N ALA A 4 1.42 6.05 -45.12
CA ALA A 4 2.75 5.80 -44.60
C ALA A 4 3.75 6.70 -45.33
N ASN A 5 4.17 7.79 -44.67
CA ASN A 5 5.31 8.57 -45.10
C ASN A 5 6.57 7.71 -44.99
N LYS A 6 7.05 7.20 -46.11
CA LYS A 6 8.41 6.64 -46.19
C LYS A 6 9.40 7.76 -45.87
N PRO A 7 10.42 7.53 -45.04
CA PRO A 7 11.47 8.52 -44.82
C PRO A 7 12.22 8.73 -46.14
N GLN A 8 12.12 9.94 -46.67
CA GLN A 8 13.03 10.46 -47.69
C GLN A 8 14.45 10.37 -47.13
N TYR A 9 15.29 9.55 -47.76
CA TYR A 9 16.73 9.59 -47.53
C TYR A 9 17.24 10.92 -48.08
N ASP A 10 17.34 11.91 -47.20
CA ASP A 10 18.06 13.15 -47.46
C ASP A 10 19.54 12.79 -47.68
N SER A 11 20.01 13.01 -48.91
CA SER A 11 21.40 12.78 -49.35
C SER A 11 22.34 13.89 -48.88
N GLY A 12 21.88 14.83 -48.05
CA GLY A 12 22.65 15.91 -47.44
C GLY A 12 23.13 15.66 -46.01
N SER A 13 23.86 14.57 -45.73
CA SER A 13 24.51 14.38 -44.41
C SER A 13 25.99 14.03 -44.56
N ARG A 14 26.82 15.02 -44.91
CA ARG A 14 28.28 14.92 -44.78
C ARG A 14 28.81 15.25 -43.38
N SER A 15 27.98 15.62 -42.39
CA SER A 15 28.45 16.07 -41.07
C SER A 15 27.67 15.45 -39.91
N LEU A 16 27.99 14.19 -39.56
CA LEU A 16 27.52 13.59 -38.30
C LEU A 16 28.66 13.19 -37.34
N ALA A 17 29.92 13.24 -37.77
CA ALA A 17 31.08 13.02 -36.92
C ALA A 17 32.18 14.00 -37.32
N THR A 18 32.60 14.87 -36.38
CA THR A 18 33.77 15.71 -36.59
C THR A 18 35.00 14.81 -36.57
N ILE A 19 35.66 14.66 -37.72
CA ILE A 19 36.93 13.94 -37.78
C ILE A 19 37.99 14.89 -37.25
N ARG A 20 38.75 14.44 -36.26
CA ARG A 20 39.84 15.21 -35.67
C ARG A 20 41.17 14.51 -35.95
N TRP A 21 42.16 15.30 -36.34
CA TRP A 21 43.54 14.88 -36.39
C TRP A 21 44.23 15.24 -35.10
N PHE A 22 44.94 14.27 -34.53
CA PHE A 22 45.81 14.46 -33.38
C PHE A 22 47.17 13.87 -33.69
N ALA A 23 48.26 14.51 -33.27
CA ALA A 23 49.59 13.94 -33.34
C ALA A 23 50.35 14.31 -32.08
N LEU A 24 50.87 13.30 -31.35
CA LEU A 24 51.63 13.50 -30.12
C LEU A 24 52.88 14.37 -30.30
N ASP A 25 53.43 14.38 -31.51
CA ASP A 25 54.61 15.17 -31.89
C ASP A 25 54.26 16.47 -32.63
N GLY A 26 52.99 16.86 -32.64
CA GLY A 26 52.52 18.13 -33.21
C GLY A 26 52.54 18.20 -34.74
N ARG A 27 52.70 17.07 -35.44
CA ARG A 27 52.66 17.05 -36.91
C ARG A 27 51.27 17.35 -37.47
N GLY A 28 51.28 18.06 -38.60
CA GLY A 28 50.06 18.37 -39.36
C GLY A 28 49.41 17.14 -39.99
N VAL A 29 48.18 17.33 -40.49
CA VAL A 29 47.40 16.29 -41.18
C VAL A 29 48.18 15.77 -42.39
N PRO A 30 48.38 14.45 -42.55
CA PRO A 30 49.05 13.88 -43.70
C PRO A 30 48.35 14.23 -45.03
N ASP A 31 49.13 14.46 -46.09
CA ASP A 31 48.61 14.92 -47.38
C ASP A 31 47.54 14.00 -47.98
N PHE A 32 47.67 12.68 -47.81
CA PHE A 32 46.69 11.72 -48.32
C PHE A 32 45.35 11.77 -47.57
N LEU A 33 45.37 12.17 -46.28
CA LEU A 33 44.16 12.43 -45.50
C LEU A 33 43.56 13.78 -45.88
N ALA A 34 44.39 14.81 -46.07
CA ALA A 34 43.95 16.12 -46.57
C ALA A 34 43.32 16.03 -47.98
N ALA A 35 43.88 15.18 -48.85
CA ALA A 35 43.39 14.93 -50.20
C ALA A 35 42.11 14.07 -50.27
N SER A 36 41.63 13.52 -49.14
CA SER A 36 40.44 12.66 -49.12
C SER A 36 39.11 13.40 -49.34
N GLY A 37 39.12 14.74 -49.30
CA GLY A 37 37.92 15.57 -49.43
C GLY A 37 36.99 15.53 -48.22
N HIS A 38 37.45 14.99 -47.08
CA HIS A 38 36.77 15.04 -45.80
C HIS A 38 37.24 16.25 -44.97
N ASP A 39 36.33 16.84 -44.20
CA ASP A 39 36.64 17.92 -43.26
C ASP A 39 37.32 17.33 -42.00
N ILE A 40 38.64 17.52 -41.89
CA ILE A 40 39.49 17.00 -40.83
C ILE A 40 40.05 18.19 -40.05
N GLY A 41 39.51 18.46 -38.87
CA GLY A 41 40.00 19.51 -37.99
C GLY A 41 41.19 19.04 -37.17
N VAL A 42 42.20 19.88 -36.95
CA VAL A 42 43.25 19.58 -35.96
C VAL A 42 42.67 19.76 -34.55
N CYS A 43 43.14 18.96 -33.58
CA CYS A 43 42.79 19.13 -32.18
C CYS A 43 44.05 19.08 -31.30
N ASP A 44 44.20 20.07 -30.42
CA ASP A 44 45.14 20.04 -29.32
C ASP A 44 44.39 19.43 -28.12
N VAL A 45 44.90 18.34 -27.55
CA VAL A 45 44.10 17.46 -26.67
C VAL A 45 43.58 18.16 -25.41
N ALA A 46 42.26 18.41 -25.43
CA ALA A 46 41.31 18.44 -24.33
C ALA A 46 39.93 18.14 -24.94
N LEU A 47 39.75 16.91 -25.42
CA LEU A 47 38.49 16.52 -26.05
C LEU A 47 37.42 16.24 -24.99
N PRO A 48 36.15 16.61 -25.20
CA PRO A 48 35.09 16.26 -24.27
C PRO A 48 34.94 14.75 -24.23
N SER A 49 35.14 14.13 -23.06
CA SER A 49 35.10 12.67 -22.87
C SER A 49 33.77 12.02 -23.28
N GLU A 50 32.71 12.83 -23.41
CA GLU A 50 31.34 12.35 -23.65
C GLU A 50 30.89 12.44 -25.11
N THR A 51 31.67 13.06 -26.00
CA THR A 51 31.26 13.21 -27.41
C THR A 51 31.93 12.17 -28.30
N PRO A 52 31.15 11.27 -28.96
CA PRO A 52 31.69 10.32 -29.93
C PRO A 52 32.36 11.06 -31.10
N LEU A 53 33.68 10.87 -31.26
CA LEU A 53 34.53 11.53 -32.25
C LEU A 53 35.37 10.49 -33.00
N ILE A 54 35.84 10.83 -34.20
CA ILE A 54 36.83 10.04 -34.93
C ILE A 54 38.16 10.75 -34.77
N ILE A 55 39.16 10.07 -34.20
CA ILE A 55 40.49 10.63 -33.97
C ILE A 55 41.47 9.84 -34.81
N ALA A 56 42.10 10.49 -35.78
CA ALA A 56 43.20 9.92 -36.53
C ALA A 56 44.52 10.42 -35.92
N SER A 57 45.44 9.50 -35.61
CA SER A 57 46.76 9.87 -35.07
C SER A 57 47.92 9.16 -35.73
N SER A 58 48.96 9.95 -36.03
CA SER A 58 50.25 9.44 -36.49
C SER A 58 50.97 8.75 -35.33
N ILE A 59 51.43 7.52 -35.55
CA ILE A 59 52.22 6.78 -34.56
C ILE A 59 53.44 6.16 -35.21
N ARG A 60 54.61 6.43 -34.61
CA ARG A 60 55.87 5.81 -35.02
C ARG A 60 55.84 4.32 -34.72
N PRO A 61 56.29 3.45 -35.65
CA PRO A 61 56.20 2.01 -35.43
C PRO A 61 56.83 1.51 -34.13
N GLN A 62 57.95 2.11 -33.70
CA GLN A 62 58.68 1.73 -32.50
C GLN A 62 57.97 2.14 -31.19
N ARG A 63 56.97 3.01 -31.24
CA ARG A 63 56.27 3.55 -30.06
C ARG A 63 54.81 3.17 -29.98
N ILE A 64 54.36 2.20 -30.79
CA ILE A 64 52.94 1.85 -30.92
C ILE A 64 52.22 1.60 -29.60
N VAL A 65 52.83 0.87 -28.67
CA VAL A 65 52.21 0.55 -27.38
C VAL A 65 52.02 1.81 -26.54
N ALA A 66 53.13 2.52 -26.26
CA ALA A 66 53.12 3.69 -25.38
C ALA A 66 52.25 4.82 -25.94
N ASP A 67 52.37 5.11 -27.23
CA ASP A 67 51.68 6.24 -27.85
C ASP A 67 50.18 5.92 -28.03
N THR A 68 49.79 4.71 -28.42
CA THR A 68 48.37 4.33 -28.56
C THR A 68 47.67 4.33 -27.21
N MET A 69 48.30 3.76 -26.18
CA MET A 69 47.72 3.74 -24.83
C MET A 69 47.58 5.15 -24.26
N ALA A 70 48.58 6.01 -24.43
CA ALA A 70 48.51 7.40 -23.99
C ALA A 70 47.39 8.18 -24.70
N ILE A 71 47.22 7.95 -26.01
CA ILE A 71 46.10 8.56 -26.76
C ILE A 71 44.77 8.01 -26.26
N ARG A 72 44.63 6.68 -26.10
CA ARG A 72 43.40 6.04 -25.61
C ARG A 72 43.01 6.58 -24.24
N GLU A 73 43.96 6.70 -23.33
CA GLU A 73 43.76 7.27 -22.00
C GLU A 73 43.27 8.73 -22.08
N ALA A 74 43.85 9.53 -22.97
CA ALA A 74 43.47 10.94 -23.12
C ALA A 74 42.10 11.16 -23.78
N ILE A 75 41.66 10.29 -24.69
CA ILE A 75 40.43 10.46 -25.47
C ILE A 75 39.23 9.68 -24.89
N GLY A 76 39.50 8.71 -24.01
CA GLY A 76 38.51 7.82 -23.41
C GLY A 76 37.98 6.75 -24.38
N GLU A 77 37.12 5.87 -23.86
CA GLU A 77 36.58 4.70 -24.59
C GLU A 77 35.50 5.04 -25.63
N ILE A 78 34.92 6.24 -25.56
CA ILE A 78 33.82 6.65 -26.42
C ILE A 78 34.33 7.03 -27.82
N ALA A 79 35.51 7.65 -27.91
CA ALA A 79 36.12 8.07 -29.17
C ALA A 79 36.60 6.88 -30.01
N TYR A 80 36.51 7.00 -31.34
CA TYR A 80 36.99 6.01 -32.30
C TYR A 80 38.40 6.38 -32.76
N LEU A 81 39.40 5.60 -32.35
CA LEU A 81 40.82 5.84 -32.62
C LEU A 81 41.28 5.12 -33.89
N ILE A 82 41.65 5.90 -34.91
CA ILE A 82 42.30 5.43 -36.12
C ILE A 82 43.80 5.70 -35.98
N VAL A 83 44.60 4.64 -35.98
CA VAL A 83 46.07 4.77 -35.98
C VAL A 83 46.59 4.83 -37.40
N VAL A 84 47.44 5.82 -37.67
CA VAL A 84 48.12 6.03 -38.95
C VAL A 84 49.62 5.76 -38.74
N PRO A 85 50.19 4.69 -39.30
CA PRO A 85 51.61 4.39 -39.12
C PRO A 85 52.51 5.35 -39.91
N GLU A 86 53.63 5.73 -39.30
CA GLU A 86 54.70 6.47 -40.00
C GLU A 86 55.61 5.52 -40.79
N GLY A 87 55.13 5.07 -41.95
CA GLY A 87 55.86 4.19 -42.86
C GLY A 87 55.32 2.75 -42.90
N PRO A 88 56.03 1.85 -43.60
CA PRO A 88 55.58 0.47 -43.76
C PRO A 88 55.60 -0.26 -42.42
N VAL A 89 54.53 -0.99 -42.14
CA VAL A 89 54.34 -1.77 -40.90
C VAL A 89 54.00 -3.22 -41.21
N SER A 90 54.34 -4.12 -40.29
CA SER A 90 53.99 -5.54 -40.38
C SER A 90 52.59 -5.79 -39.87
N GLU A 91 52.01 -6.95 -40.20
CA GLU A 91 50.73 -7.38 -39.65
C GLU A 91 50.77 -7.48 -38.11
N ALA A 92 51.86 -7.99 -37.54
CA ALA A 92 52.05 -8.08 -36.10
C ALA A 92 52.01 -6.71 -35.41
N TRP A 93 52.50 -5.67 -36.10
CA TRP A 93 52.39 -4.29 -35.62
C TRP A 93 50.95 -3.81 -35.58
N SER A 94 50.19 -4.10 -36.64
CA SER A 94 48.79 -3.72 -36.73
C SER A 94 47.94 -4.41 -35.66
N VAL A 95 48.14 -5.71 -35.44
CA VAL A 95 47.46 -6.43 -34.35
C VAL A 95 47.78 -5.79 -33.00
N ARG A 96 49.07 -5.47 -32.76
CA ARG A 96 49.49 -4.82 -31.52
C ARG A 96 48.83 -3.46 -31.31
N ALA A 97 48.66 -2.66 -32.36
CA ALA A 97 47.98 -1.37 -32.26
C ALA A 97 46.53 -1.52 -31.77
N LEU A 98 45.80 -2.51 -32.30
CA LEU A 98 44.43 -2.82 -31.87
C LEU A 98 44.39 -3.31 -30.42
N GLU A 99 45.30 -4.22 -30.04
CA GLU A 99 45.42 -4.70 -28.65
C GLU A 99 45.72 -3.58 -27.64
N CYS A 100 46.40 -2.52 -28.09
CA CYS A 100 46.74 -1.35 -27.27
C CYS A 100 45.67 -0.25 -27.30
N GLY A 101 44.50 -0.50 -27.92
CA GLY A 101 43.36 0.39 -27.87
C GLY A 101 43.06 1.19 -29.14
N ALA A 102 43.69 0.90 -30.28
CA ALA A 102 43.22 1.42 -31.56
C ALA A 102 41.93 0.72 -31.98
N ASP A 103 40.96 1.45 -32.54
CA ASP A 103 39.74 0.86 -33.11
C ASP A 103 39.95 0.45 -34.57
N ASP A 104 40.85 1.13 -35.29
CA ASP A 104 41.15 0.86 -36.68
C ASP A 104 42.56 1.36 -37.05
N ILE A 105 43.05 0.92 -38.20
CA ILE A 105 44.38 1.29 -38.69
C ILE A 105 44.26 1.70 -40.15
N LEU A 106 44.86 2.84 -40.47
CA LEU A 106 44.87 3.39 -41.81
C LEU A 106 46.26 3.25 -42.41
N LEU A 107 46.47 2.17 -43.17
CA LEU A 107 47.70 1.94 -43.92
C LEU A 107 47.79 2.90 -45.13
N SER A 108 49.00 3.34 -45.46
CA SER A 108 49.29 4.33 -46.50
C SER A 108 49.23 3.77 -47.93
N ASP A 109 48.07 3.23 -48.35
CA ASP A 109 47.82 2.68 -49.69
C ASP A 109 46.31 2.75 -50.05
N PRO A 110 45.92 2.89 -51.34
CA PRO A 110 45.35 4.10 -51.99
C PRO A 110 44.08 4.70 -51.32
N LEU A 111 43.55 5.80 -51.87
CA LEU A 111 42.34 6.54 -51.40
C LEU A 111 41.11 5.67 -51.00
N SER A 112 41.00 4.45 -51.53
CA SER A 112 39.96 3.47 -51.15
C SER A 112 40.06 3.02 -49.69
N GLY A 113 41.27 2.91 -49.13
CA GLY A 113 41.50 2.53 -47.73
C GLY A 113 40.98 3.59 -46.74
N VAL A 114 41.19 4.87 -47.06
CA VAL A 114 40.70 6.01 -46.27
C VAL A 114 39.17 6.01 -46.20
N SER A 115 38.52 5.83 -47.36
CA SER A 115 37.06 5.85 -47.45
C SER A 115 36.42 4.71 -46.65
N LEU A 116 37.00 3.50 -46.71
CA LEU A 116 36.49 2.34 -45.99
C LEU A 116 36.72 2.46 -44.47
N CYS A 117 37.90 2.91 -44.05
CA CYS A 117 38.22 3.12 -42.64
C CYS A 117 37.29 4.17 -42.02
N LEU A 118 37.09 5.30 -42.68
CA LEU A 118 36.16 6.33 -42.22
C LEU A 118 34.70 5.86 -42.25
N ALA A 119 34.30 4.99 -43.18
CA ALA A 119 32.97 4.39 -43.17
C ALA A 119 32.75 3.49 -41.94
N ARG A 120 33.73 2.63 -41.59
CA ARG A 120 33.70 1.81 -40.36
C ARG A 120 33.62 2.69 -39.10
N ALA A 121 34.48 3.71 -39.04
CA ALA A 121 34.51 4.66 -37.94
C ALA A 121 33.16 5.37 -37.75
N ARG A 122 32.54 5.86 -38.84
CA ARG A 122 31.22 6.51 -38.78
C ARG A 122 30.12 5.57 -38.28
N ILE A 123 30.13 4.30 -38.70
CA ILE A 123 29.15 3.30 -38.23
C ILE A 123 29.34 3.02 -36.74
N ALA A 124 30.58 2.81 -36.29
CA ALA A 124 30.89 2.55 -34.90
C ALA A 124 30.52 3.73 -33.99
N VAL A 125 30.90 4.95 -34.37
CA VAL A 125 30.56 6.19 -33.67
C VAL A 125 29.03 6.37 -33.60
N ARG A 126 28.30 6.11 -34.70
CA ARG A 126 26.83 6.17 -34.71
C ARG A 126 26.20 5.17 -33.72
N LYS A 127 26.69 3.93 -33.69
CA LYS A 127 26.21 2.91 -32.74
C LYS A 127 26.50 3.30 -31.28
N ARG A 128 27.71 3.77 -30.99
CA ARG A 128 28.10 4.25 -29.64
C ARG A 128 27.23 5.43 -29.21
N ARG A 129 27.02 6.41 -30.09
CA ARG A 129 26.13 7.55 -29.83
C ARG A 129 24.70 7.10 -29.51
N GLN A 130 24.17 6.17 -30.30
CA GLN A 130 22.82 5.65 -30.06
C GLN A 130 22.71 4.93 -28.71
N ALA A 131 23.67 4.07 -28.38
CA ALA A 131 23.69 3.38 -27.08
C ALA A 131 23.81 4.35 -25.90
N LEU A 132 24.59 5.44 -26.04
CA LEU A 132 24.69 6.49 -25.02
C LEU A 132 23.35 7.21 -24.82
N VAL A 133 22.68 7.60 -25.91
CA VAL A 133 21.37 8.25 -25.84
C VAL A 133 20.32 7.33 -25.24
N GLU A 134 20.27 6.06 -25.64
CA GLU A 134 19.36 5.05 -25.08
C GLU A 134 19.59 4.87 -23.58
N ARG A 135 20.86 4.76 -23.15
CA ARG A 135 21.22 4.65 -21.73
C ARG A 135 20.82 5.89 -20.94
N ALA A 136 21.16 7.09 -21.41
CA ALA A 136 20.81 8.34 -20.75
C ALA A 136 19.28 8.52 -20.65
N THR A 137 18.54 8.13 -21.69
CA THR A 137 17.07 8.19 -21.69
C THR A 137 16.50 7.22 -20.66
N ALA A 138 17.02 5.99 -20.58
CA ALA A 138 16.60 4.99 -19.60
C ALA A 138 16.96 5.41 -18.16
N GLU A 139 18.11 6.04 -17.95
CA GLU A 139 18.51 6.61 -16.65
C GLU A 139 17.54 7.73 -16.24
N LEU A 140 17.22 8.66 -17.13
CA LEU A 140 16.25 9.73 -16.87
C LEU A 140 14.84 9.20 -16.55
N GLU A 141 14.36 8.22 -17.33
CA GLU A 141 13.06 7.58 -17.09
C GLU A 141 13.03 6.87 -15.73
N ARG A 142 14.11 6.19 -15.37
CA ARG A 142 14.25 5.54 -14.05
C ARG A 142 14.21 6.56 -12.92
N ASP A 143 14.95 7.65 -13.04
CA ASP A 143 15.00 8.71 -12.03
C ASP A 143 13.64 9.40 -11.89
N TYR A 144 12.94 9.62 -12.99
CA TYR A 144 11.58 10.16 -12.98
C TYR A 144 10.59 9.22 -12.28
N LEU A 145 10.61 7.92 -12.59
CA LEU A 145 9.73 6.93 -11.95
C LEU A 145 10.04 6.76 -10.46
N GLN A 146 11.32 6.79 -10.09
CA GLN A 146 11.76 6.75 -8.69
C GLN A 146 11.27 8.02 -7.95
N GLY A 147 11.46 9.21 -8.53
CA GLY A 147 10.93 10.46 -7.99
C GLY A 147 9.42 10.47 -7.83
N CYS A 148 8.67 9.85 -8.75
CA CYS A 148 7.23 9.68 -8.62
C CYS A 148 6.86 8.89 -7.37
N ILE A 149 7.48 7.71 -7.15
CA ILE A 149 7.14 6.87 -6.00
C ILE A 149 7.65 7.44 -4.67
N ASP A 150 8.76 8.17 -4.67
CA ASP A 150 9.33 8.82 -3.48
C ASP A 150 8.47 9.98 -2.97
N SER A 151 7.70 10.62 -3.86
CA SER A 151 6.74 11.65 -3.47
C SER A 151 5.47 11.11 -2.80
N LEU A 152 5.24 9.80 -2.85
CA LEU A 152 4.06 9.16 -2.26
C LEU A 152 4.34 8.82 -0.79
N PRO A 153 3.41 9.16 0.13
CA PRO A 153 3.56 8.87 1.56
C PRO A 153 3.32 7.39 1.89
N THR A 154 2.89 6.60 0.91
CA THR A 154 2.60 5.18 1.07
C THR A 154 3.87 4.37 0.90
N PRO A 155 4.26 3.50 1.86
CA PRO A 155 5.34 2.55 1.68
C PRO A 155 5.12 1.67 0.44
N ILE A 156 6.05 1.72 -0.51
CA ILE A 156 6.05 0.96 -1.76
C ILE A 156 7.37 0.20 -1.90
N PHE A 157 7.30 -1.06 -2.33
CA PHE A 157 8.47 -1.89 -2.60
C PHE A 157 8.28 -2.77 -3.84
N PHE A 158 9.41 -3.20 -4.41
CA PHE A 158 9.49 -4.12 -5.53
C PHE A 158 10.48 -5.25 -5.21
N LYS A 159 10.10 -6.48 -5.54
CA LYS A 159 10.96 -7.66 -5.47
C LYS A 159 11.10 -8.32 -6.83
N ASN A 160 12.24 -8.93 -7.10
CA ASN A 160 12.40 -9.83 -8.25
C ASN A 160 11.80 -11.22 -7.98
N SER A 161 11.88 -12.11 -8.96
CA SER A 161 11.40 -13.50 -8.89
C SER A 161 12.11 -14.36 -7.82
N ASN A 162 13.27 -13.92 -7.32
CA ASN A 162 14.01 -14.56 -6.22
C ASN A 162 13.70 -13.92 -4.86
N PHE A 163 12.63 -13.12 -4.76
CA PHE A 163 12.17 -12.44 -3.54
C PHE A 163 13.16 -11.43 -2.93
N VAL A 164 14.10 -10.94 -3.74
CA VAL A 164 15.05 -9.91 -3.35
C VAL A 164 14.48 -8.54 -3.67
N TYR A 165 14.56 -7.60 -2.73
CA TYR A 165 14.16 -6.21 -2.96
C TYR A 165 15.06 -5.56 -4.02
N VAL A 166 14.43 -5.04 -5.08
CA VAL A 166 15.11 -4.38 -6.22
C VAL A 166 14.74 -2.91 -6.37
N GLY A 167 13.75 -2.45 -5.60
CA GLY A 167 13.39 -1.04 -5.49
C GLY A 167 12.44 -0.82 -4.31
N CYS A 168 12.44 0.38 -3.76
CA CYS A 168 11.45 0.84 -2.79
C CYS A 168 11.45 2.37 -2.77
N ASN A 169 10.45 2.97 -2.13
CA ASN A 169 10.42 4.41 -1.92
C ASN A 169 10.88 4.80 -0.50
N ASN A 170 11.10 6.09 -0.29
CA ASN A 170 11.49 6.64 1.01
C ASN A 170 10.53 6.26 2.15
N ALA A 171 9.21 6.29 1.90
CA ALA A 171 8.22 5.91 2.90
C ALA A 171 8.39 4.45 3.37
N PHE A 172 8.80 3.54 2.48
CA PHE A 172 9.09 2.15 2.84
C PHE A 172 10.39 2.03 3.64
N ALA A 173 11.43 2.76 3.27
CA ALA A 173 12.69 2.80 4.02
C ALA A 173 12.47 3.30 5.46
N GLU A 174 11.69 4.38 5.62
CA GLU A 174 11.28 4.91 6.93
C GLU A 174 10.46 3.89 7.73
N TYR A 175 9.51 3.21 7.07
CA TYR A 175 8.69 2.18 7.71
C TYR A 175 9.52 0.99 8.23
N ILE A 176 10.52 0.54 7.47
CA ILE A 176 11.44 -0.52 7.88
C ILE A 176 12.47 0.00 8.91
N GLY A 177 12.71 1.31 8.95
CA GLY A 177 13.71 1.95 9.80
C GLY A 177 15.14 1.70 9.31
N ARG A 178 15.33 1.53 8.00
CA ARG A 178 16.64 1.30 7.37
C ARG A 178 16.78 2.11 6.09
N PRO A 179 18.00 2.59 5.74
CA PRO A 179 18.23 3.30 4.50
C PRO A 179 18.01 2.38 3.28
N VAL A 180 17.65 2.95 2.14
CA VAL A 180 17.31 2.21 0.91
C VAL A 180 18.46 1.28 0.50
N GLU A 181 19.70 1.75 0.61
CA GLU A 181 20.91 1.01 0.22
C GLU A 181 21.12 -0.27 1.04
N GLU A 182 20.59 -0.33 2.26
CA GLU A 182 20.64 -1.52 3.11
C GLU A 182 19.49 -2.49 2.84
N ILE A 183 18.42 -2.03 2.19
CA ILE A 183 17.24 -2.81 1.83
C ILE A 183 17.43 -3.48 0.46
N ILE A 184 17.94 -2.73 -0.52
CA ILE A 184 18.13 -3.25 -1.88
C ILE A 184 19.15 -4.40 -1.88
N GLY A 185 18.84 -5.48 -2.59
CA GLY A 185 19.66 -6.68 -2.64
C GLY A 185 19.44 -7.65 -1.48
N ARG A 186 18.57 -7.32 -0.52
CA ARG A 186 18.20 -8.20 0.61
C ARG A 186 16.89 -8.92 0.37
N ASN A 187 16.67 -9.99 1.14
CA ASN A 187 15.37 -10.66 1.21
C ASN A 187 14.60 -10.23 2.47
N VAL A 188 13.36 -10.71 2.63
CA VAL A 188 12.52 -10.35 3.79
C VAL A 188 13.08 -10.84 5.14
N HIS A 189 13.80 -11.97 5.15
CA HIS A 189 14.43 -12.52 6.37
C HIS A 189 15.63 -11.69 6.85
N ASP A 190 16.27 -10.93 5.96
CA ASP A 190 17.40 -10.05 6.31
C ASP A 190 16.95 -8.73 6.97
N ILE A 191 15.70 -8.30 6.71
CA ILE A 191 15.21 -6.97 7.11
C ILE A 191 14.04 -7.00 8.09
N ALA A 192 13.20 -8.05 8.08
CA ALA A 192 12.03 -8.17 8.93
C ALA A 192 12.30 -9.12 10.12
N PRO A 193 11.63 -8.93 11.26
CA PRO A 193 11.72 -9.86 12.38
C PRO A 193 11.31 -11.28 11.97
N GLU A 194 12.03 -12.28 12.47
CA GLU A 194 11.88 -13.69 12.09
C GLU A 194 10.44 -14.22 12.27
N ALA A 195 9.77 -13.75 13.33
CA ALA A 195 8.38 -14.10 13.63
C ALA A 195 7.41 -13.80 12.47
N PHE A 196 7.70 -12.79 11.65
CA PHE A 196 6.86 -12.38 10.52
C PHE A 196 7.46 -12.74 9.16
N ALA A 197 8.79 -12.84 9.06
CA ALA A 197 9.49 -13.09 7.80
C ALA A 197 9.01 -14.38 7.10
N ASN A 198 8.79 -15.46 7.86
CA ASN A 198 8.29 -16.73 7.31
C ASN A 198 6.88 -16.60 6.72
N ALA A 199 5.99 -15.88 7.40
CA ALA A 199 4.62 -15.67 6.93
C ALA A 199 4.60 -14.81 5.65
N TYR A 200 5.40 -13.74 5.60
CA TYR A 200 5.54 -12.90 4.42
C TYR A 200 6.15 -13.64 3.24
N SER A 201 7.21 -14.41 3.48
CA SER A 201 7.87 -15.22 2.46
C SER A 201 6.90 -16.25 1.86
N ALA A 202 6.16 -16.97 2.70
CA ALA A 202 5.15 -17.93 2.24
C ALA A 202 4.01 -17.25 1.44
N ALA A 203 3.59 -16.04 1.83
CA ALA A 203 2.59 -15.28 1.08
C ALA A 203 3.12 -14.81 -0.29
N ASP A 204 4.38 -14.35 -0.35
CA ASP A 204 5.03 -13.94 -1.59
C ASP A 204 5.19 -15.12 -2.56
N VAL A 205 5.58 -16.31 -2.05
CA VAL A 205 5.65 -17.55 -2.84
C VAL A 205 4.29 -17.90 -3.45
N ARG A 206 3.23 -17.87 -2.64
CA ARG A 206 1.87 -18.14 -3.14
C ARG A 206 1.46 -17.16 -4.23
N LEU A 207 1.73 -15.87 -4.05
CA LEU A 207 1.39 -14.84 -5.03
C LEU A 207 2.12 -15.03 -6.36
N LEU A 208 3.42 -15.34 -6.34
CA LEU A 208 4.17 -15.62 -7.58
C LEU A 208 3.65 -16.87 -8.28
N SER A 209 3.25 -17.91 -7.54
CA SER A 209 2.71 -19.15 -8.12
C SER A 209 1.31 -18.98 -8.69
N SER A 210 0.43 -18.22 -8.02
CA SER A 210 -0.94 -17.99 -8.51
C SER A 210 -1.04 -16.90 -9.57
N GLY A 211 -0.09 -15.96 -9.58
CA GLY A 211 -0.22 -14.70 -10.29
C GLY A 211 -1.30 -13.79 -9.69
N GLY A 212 -1.56 -12.68 -10.36
CA GLY A 212 -2.64 -11.75 -10.00
C GLY A 212 -2.30 -10.83 -8.83
N THR A 213 -3.28 -10.60 -7.96
CA THR A 213 -3.18 -9.68 -6.81
C THR A 213 -3.57 -10.36 -5.51
N SER A 214 -2.99 -9.89 -4.41
CA SER A 214 -3.31 -10.31 -3.06
C SER A 214 -3.50 -9.09 -2.17
N VAL A 215 -4.60 -9.09 -1.41
CA VAL A 215 -4.91 -8.06 -0.42
C VAL A 215 -5.22 -8.75 0.90
N HIS A 216 -4.57 -8.32 1.97
CA HIS A 216 -4.90 -8.76 3.33
C HIS A 216 -4.59 -7.66 4.33
N ASP A 217 -5.34 -7.67 5.44
CA ASP A 217 -5.15 -6.75 6.55
C ASP A 217 -4.46 -7.45 7.71
N ASP A 218 -3.54 -6.78 8.37
CA ASP A 218 -2.90 -7.25 9.60
C ASP A 218 -2.72 -6.10 10.61
N LYS A 219 -2.45 -6.44 11.87
CA LYS A 219 -2.11 -5.48 12.92
C LYS A 219 -0.62 -5.53 13.18
N ILE A 220 0.05 -4.39 13.01
CA ILE A 220 1.45 -4.22 13.36
C ILE A 220 1.59 -3.54 14.71
N LYS A 221 2.56 -4.00 15.50
CA LYS A 221 3.02 -3.28 16.69
C LYS A 221 4.25 -2.47 16.31
N LEU A 222 4.19 -1.18 16.57
CA LEU A 222 5.31 -0.27 16.41
C LEU A 222 6.27 -0.36 17.61
N ALA A 223 7.49 0.14 17.43
CA ALA A 223 8.51 0.16 18.48
C ALA A 223 8.12 1.03 19.69
N ASP A 224 7.28 2.05 19.49
CA ASP A 224 6.72 2.90 20.55
C ASP A 224 5.55 2.24 21.33
N GLY A 225 5.18 1.00 20.98
CA GLY A 225 4.06 0.27 21.57
C GLY A 225 2.70 0.54 20.93
N GLY A 226 2.61 1.46 19.97
CA GLY A 226 1.40 1.72 19.19
C GLY A 226 0.99 0.52 18.33
N VAL A 227 -0.32 0.36 18.10
CA VAL A 227 -0.87 -0.64 17.19
C VAL A 227 -1.47 0.07 15.98
N ARG A 228 -1.08 -0.37 14.77
CA ARG A 228 -1.68 0.10 13.52
C ARG A 228 -2.32 -1.05 12.76
N ASP A 229 -3.48 -0.79 12.16
CA ASP A 229 -4.09 -1.67 11.17
C ASP A 229 -3.51 -1.32 9.80
N VAL A 230 -2.89 -2.29 9.13
CA VAL A 230 -2.25 -2.11 7.83
C VAL A 230 -2.85 -3.07 6.82
N SER A 231 -3.21 -2.54 5.65
CA SER A 231 -3.61 -3.32 4.49
C SER A 231 -2.42 -3.50 3.54
N TYR A 232 -2.06 -4.74 3.28
CA TYR A 232 -0.98 -5.11 2.36
C TYR A 232 -1.56 -5.42 1.00
N HIS A 233 -1.22 -4.60 0.02
CA HIS A 233 -1.60 -4.81 -1.38
C HIS A 233 -0.37 -5.28 -2.13
N LYS A 234 -0.46 -6.46 -2.76
CA LYS A 234 0.64 -7.02 -3.56
C LYS A 234 0.13 -7.50 -4.91
N ALA A 235 0.94 -7.33 -5.94
CA ALA A 235 0.67 -7.79 -7.30
C ALA A 235 1.89 -8.51 -7.86
N ALA A 236 1.66 -9.63 -8.54
CA ALA A 236 2.69 -10.28 -9.33
C ALA A 236 2.94 -9.45 -10.60
N ILE A 237 4.21 -9.05 -10.82
CA ILE A 237 4.63 -8.33 -12.02
C ILE A 237 4.95 -9.37 -13.09
N THR A 238 4.32 -9.27 -14.26
CA THR A 238 4.59 -10.13 -15.42
C THR A 238 5.27 -9.35 -16.54
N ASP A 239 6.07 -10.03 -17.35
CA ASP A 239 6.58 -9.46 -18.60
C ASP A 239 5.54 -9.52 -19.75
N ALA A 240 5.93 -9.00 -20.91
CA ALA A 240 5.10 -8.99 -22.12
C ALA A 240 4.72 -10.40 -22.64
N HIS A 241 5.37 -11.45 -22.14
CA HIS A 241 5.11 -12.84 -22.49
C HIS A 241 4.31 -13.58 -21.40
N GLY A 242 3.90 -12.88 -20.33
CA GLY A 242 3.16 -13.45 -19.21
C GLY A 242 4.03 -14.17 -18.19
N ASN A 243 5.36 -14.13 -18.30
CA ASN A 243 6.25 -14.74 -17.31
C ASN A 243 6.36 -13.82 -16.09
N VAL A 244 6.29 -14.41 -14.90
CA VAL A 244 6.37 -13.65 -13.66
C VAL A 244 7.81 -13.16 -13.43
N ARG A 245 7.97 -11.84 -13.30
CA ARG A 245 9.25 -11.17 -13.05
C ARG A 245 9.49 -10.80 -11.58
N GLY A 246 8.43 -10.71 -10.79
CA GLY A 246 8.56 -10.24 -9.42
C GLY A 246 7.25 -9.84 -8.77
N ILE A 247 7.36 -9.02 -7.73
CA ILE A 247 6.23 -8.55 -6.91
C ILE A 247 6.35 -7.04 -6.76
N ALA A 248 5.25 -6.32 -6.98
CA ALA A 248 5.07 -4.96 -6.50
C ALA A 248 4.17 -5.01 -5.25
N GLY A 249 4.50 -4.24 -4.22
CA GLY A 249 3.66 -4.15 -3.04
C GLY A 249 3.61 -2.76 -2.44
N CYS A 250 2.49 -2.45 -1.79
CA CYS A 250 2.34 -1.27 -0.97
C CYS A 250 1.60 -1.58 0.33
N MET A 251 1.79 -0.71 1.33
CA MET A 251 1.23 -0.86 2.66
C MET A 251 0.39 0.36 2.99
N LEU A 252 -0.89 0.18 3.24
CA LEU A 252 -1.83 1.26 3.54
C LEU A 252 -2.19 1.22 5.03
N ASP A 253 -1.92 2.32 5.74
CA ASP A 253 -2.44 2.49 7.10
C ASP A 253 -3.95 2.73 7.03
N ILE A 254 -4.71 1.77 7.53
CA ILE A 254 -6.18 1.81 7.57
C ILE A 254 -6.70 1.95 9.00
N THR A 255 -5.84 2.32 9.96
CA THR A 255 -6.18 2.41 11.38
C THR A 255 -7.33 3.39 11.61
N GLU A 256 -7.20 4.62 11.10
CA GLU A 256 -8.23 5.64 11.29
C GLU A 256 -9.52 5.29 10.56
N ARG A 257 -9.41 4.70 9.36
CA ARG A 257 -10.56 4.21 8.62
C ARG A 257 -11.33 3.16 9.41
N LYS A 258 -10.66 2.12 9.93
CA LYS A 258 -11.30 1.09 10.76
C LYS A 258 -11.87 1.66 12.06
N ARG A 259 -11.20 2.64 12.67
CA ARG A 259 -11.71 3.34 13.86
C ARG A 259 -13.01 4.10 13.56
N LEU A 260 -13.07 4.81 12.44
CA LEU A 260 -14.27 5.53 12.00
C LEU A 260 -15.39 4.56 11.60
N GLU A 261 -15.09 3.48 10.88
CA GLU A 261 -16.05 2.43 10.57
C GLU A 261 -16.63 1.80 11.86
N ALA A 262 -15.80 1.51 12.87
CA ALA A 262 -16.26 1.01 14.16
C ALA A 262 -17.18 2.01 14.88
N LYS A 263 -16.84 3.31 14.86
CA LYS A 263 -17.71 4.35 15.43
C LYS A 263 -19.04 4.48 14.69
N LEU A 264 -19.04 4.36 13.36
CA LEU A 264 -20.25 4.39 12.56
C LEU A 264 -21.15 3.18 12.85
N ILE A 265 -20.56 2.00 13.01
CA ILE A 265 -21.29 0.79 13.41
C ILE A 265 -21.91 1.00 14.80
N ASP A 266 -21.12 1.45 15.78
CA ASP A 266 -21.61 1.68 17.14
C ASP A 266 -22.75 2.72 17.16
N ALA A 267 -22.58 3.85 16.48
CA ALA A 267 -23.62 4.86 16.34
C ALA A 267 -24.89 4.34 15.64
N ALA A 268 -24.74 3.42 14.68
CA ALA A 268 -25.87 2.79 13.99
C ALA A 268 -26.55 1.70 14.83
N GLU A 269 -25.93 1.23 15.91
CA GLU A 269 -26.43 0.18 16.79
C GLU A 269 -27.01 0.71 18.11
N ARG A 270 -26.82 2.01 18.38
CA ARG A 270 -27.33 2.72 19.57
C ARG A 270 -28.59 3.53 19.22
N ASP A 271 -29.40 3.83 20.23
CA ASP A 271 -30.52 4.77 20.16
C ASP A 271 -29.98 6.21 20.32
N PRO A 272 -30.28 7.14 19.40
CA PRO A 272 -29.65 8.46 19.38
C PRO A 272 -30.05 9.36 20.57
N LEU A 273 -31.16 9.06 21.25
CA LEU A 273 -31.58 9.82 22.43
C LEU A 273 -30.93 9.24 23.69
N THR A 274 -31.17 7.96 23.97
CA THR A 274 -30.85 7.35 25.26
C THR A 274 -29.46 6.72 25.33
N ASN A 275 -28.79 6.54 24.18
CA ASN A 275 -27.54 5.80 24.04
C ASN A 275 -27.60 4.32 24.50
N ALA A 276 -28.78 3.77 24.82
CA ALA A 276 -28.98 2.34 24.92
C ALA A 276 -28.80 1.68 23.53
N TYR A 277 -28.64 0.36 23.44
CA TYR A 277 -28.70 -0.27 22.12
C TYR A 277 -30.08 -0.06 21.48
N ASN A 278 -30.14 0.00 20.17
CA ASN A 278 -31.42 0.11 19.48
C ASN A 278 -32.08 -1.25 19.26
N ARG A 279 -33.37 -1.21 18.96
CA ARG A 279 -34.17 -2.40 18.63
C ARG A 279 -33.50 -3.30 17.59
N ARG A 280 -32.88 -2.74 16.54
CA ARG A 280 -32.22 -3.54 15.50
C ARG A 280 -31.06 -4.36 16.07
N LYS A 281 -30.23 -3.76 16.93
CA LYS A 281 -29.11 -4.44 17.58
C LYS A 281 -29.58 -5.54 18.54
N PHE A 282 -30.68 -5.33 19.26
CA PHE A 282 -31.29 -6.37 20.11
C PHE A 282 -31.55 -7.67 19.35
N PHE A 283 -32.26 -7.60 18.22
CA PHE A 283 -32.55 -8.79 17.41
C PHE A 283 -31.27 -9.43 16.84
N ALA A 284 -30.31 -8.62 16.39
CA ALA A 284 -29.03 -9.13 15.88
C ALA A 284 -28.14 -9.77 16.97
N PHE A 285 -28.23 -9.29 18.22
CA PHE A 285 -27.55 -9.92 19.36
C PHE A 285 -28.22 -11.24 19.74
N ALA A 286 -29.56 -11.26 19.82
CA ALA A 286 -30.33 -12.45 20.15
C ALA A 286 -30.10 -13.61 19.16
N GLN A 287 -30.05 -13.33 17.85
CA GLN A 287 -29.72 -14.35 16.83
C GLN A 287 -28.33 -14.96 17.02
N ARG A 288 -27.33 -14.15 17.40
CA ARG A 288 -25.98 -14.66 17.70
C ARG A 288 -25.95 -15.47 18.99
N LEU A 289 -26.73 -15.05 19.99
CA LEU A 289 -26.87 -15.75 21.26
C LEU A 289 -27.56 -17.11 21.08
N GLU A 290 -28.60 -17.17 20.25
CA GLU A 290 -29.33 -18.40 19.92
C GLU A 290 -28.40 -19.52 19.46
N ALA A 291 -27.52 -19.22 18.49
CA ALA A 291 -26.55 -20.17 17.98
C ALA A 291 -25.61 -20.69 19.08
N LYS A 292 -25.21 -19.83 20.02
CA LYS A 292 -24.35 -20.20 21.17
C LYS A 292 -25.12 -21.06 22.17
N THR A 293 -26.35 -20.69 22.51
CA THR A 293 -27.19 -21.37 23.49
C THR A 293 -27.65 -22.74 23.00
N LEU A 294 -27.95 -22.91 21.71
CA LEU A 294 -28.28 -24.22 21.14
C LEU A 294 -27.18 -25.26 21.38
N ARG A 295 -25.91 -24.81 21.44
CA ARG A 295 -24.74 -25.66 21.73
C ARG A 295 -24.51 -25.87 23.23
N SER A 296 -24.62 -24.83 24.05
CA SER A 296 -24.31 -24.91 25.48
C SER A 296 -25.46 -25.43 26.35
N GLY A 297 -26.70 -25.28 25.91
CA GLY A 297 -27.90 -25.58 26.69
C GLY A 297 -28.16 -24.62 27.86
N MET A 298 -27.40 -23.53 27.97
CA MET A 298 -27.56 -22.57 29.08
C MET A 298 -28.86 -21.76 28.92
N PRO A 299 -29.58 -21.47 30.01
CA PRO A 299 -30.86 -20.75 29.94
C PRO A 299 -30.65 -19.31 29.47
N VAL A 300 -31.64 -18.72 28.80
CA VAL A 300 -31.65 -17.31 28.42
C VAL A 300 -33.01 -16.74 28.78
N SER A 301 -33.04 -15.61 29.45
CA SER A 301 -34.29 -14.90 29.79
C SER A 301 -34.35 -13.55 29.11
N LEU A 302 -35.58 -13.09 28.86
CA LEU A 302 -35.89 -11.81 28.22
C LEU A 302 -36.78 -11.00 29.15
N ALA A 303 -36.64 -9.68 29.12
CA ALA A 303 -37.58 -8.77 29.73
C ALA A 303 -38.08 -7.72 28.73
N VAL A 304 -39.35 -7.35 28.87
CA VAL A 304 -39.94 -6.15 28.30
C VAL A 304 -40.22 -5.22 29.46
N ILE A 305 -39.70 -4.00 29.37
CA ILE A 305 -39.71 -2.99 30.42
C ILE A 305 -40.40 -1.75 29.85
N ASP A 306 -41.31 -1.17 30.61
CA ASP A 306 -42.00 0.06 30.23
C ASP A 306 -42.01 1.05 31.38
N ILE A 307 -41.76 2.32 31.06
CA ILE A 307 -41.78 3.40 32.04
C ILE A 307 -43.23 3.77 32.35
N ASP A 308 -43.61 3.58 33.61
CA ASP A 308 -44.95 3.83 34.07
C ASP A 308 -45.31 5.32 33.94
N HIS A 309 -46.50 5.59 33.41
CA HIS A 309 -47.05 6.94 33.29
C HIS A 309 -46.18 7.94 32.51
N PHE A 310 -45.28 7.48 31.62
CA PHE A 310 -44.37 8.36 30.89
C PHE A 310 -45.07 9.44 30.06
N LYS A 311 -46.24 9.12 29.48
CA LYS A 311 -47.07 10.13 28.80
C LYS A 311 -47.46 11.29 29.73
N ALA A 312 -47.83 11.01 30.98
CA ALA A 312 -48.19 12.05 31.94
C ALA A 312 -46.98 12.95 32.31
N VAL A 313 -45.78 12.39 32.31
CA VAL A 313 -44.53 13.16 32.47
C VAL A 313 -44.38 14.13 31.31
N ASN A 314 -44.50 13.66 30.06
CA ASN A 314 -44.45 14.52 28.88
C ASN A 314 -45.54 15.59 28.87
N ASP A 315 -46.77 15.22 29.20
CA ASP A 315 -47.91 16.14 29.18
C ASP A 315 -47.77 17.25 30.25
N ARG A 316 -47.12 16.94 31.39
CA ARG A 316 -46.95 17.88 32.51
C ARG A 316 -45.69 18.74 32.40
N TRP A 317 -44.58 18.17 31.94
CA TRP A 317 -43.25 18.81 31.99
C TRP A 317 -42.63 19.07 30.61
N GLY A 318 -43.31 18.63 29.55
CA GLY A 318 -42.87 18.77 28.17
C GLY A 318 -41.90 17.67 27.73
N HIS A 319 -41.79 17.53 26.40
CA HIS A 319 -40.97 16.47 25.79
C HIS A 319 -39.48 16.57 26.12
N ALA A 320 -38.92 17.77 26.27
CA ALA A 320 -37.50 17.92 26.62
C ALA A 320 -37.16 17.32 27.99
N GLU A 321 -38.07 17.45 28.95
CA GLU A 321 -37.90 16.88 30.28
C GLU A 321 -38.17 15.36 30.28
N GLY A 322 -39.16 14.91 29.50
CA GLY A 322 -39.37 13.48 29.28
C GLY A 322 -38.17 12.80 28.60
N ASP A 323 -37.55 13.45 27.63
CA ASP A 323 -36.33 13.00 26.96
C ASP A 323 -35.16 12.87 27.95
N ARG A 324 -34.99 13.85 28.85
CA ARG A 324 -33.99 13.81 29.93
C ARG A 324 -34.24 12.62 30.86
N ILE A 325 -35.50 12.40 31.25
CA ILE A 325 -35.90 11.27 32.11
C ILE A 325 -35.67 9.94 31.40
N LEU A 326 -35.97 9.83 30.10
CA LEU A 326 -35.67 8.63 29.30
C LEU A 326 -34.18 8.29 29.32
N CYS A 327 -33.31 9.29 29.15
CA CYS A 327 -31.86 9.10 29.21
C CYS A 327 -31.40 8.63 30.59
N ASP A 328 -31.93 9.23 31.65
CA ASP A 328 -31.60 8.84 33.02
C ASP A 328 -32.07 7.43 33.37
N VAL A 329 -33.30 7.07 32.98
CA VAL A 329 -33.84 5.71 33.15
C VAL A 329 -32.98 4.72 32.38
N ALA A 330 -32.68 4.97 31.10
CA ALA A 330 -31.86 4.07 30.29
C ALA A 330 -30.48 3.80 30.92
N ARG A 331 -29.82 4.85 31.43
CA ARG A 331 -28.54 4.74 32.14
C ARG A 331 -28.65 3.89 33.40
N ILE A 332 -29.67 4.14 34.24
CA ILE A 332 -29.89 3.37 35.47
C ILE A 332 -30.18 1.90 35.16
N LEU A 333 -31.01 1.64 34.14
CA LEU A 333 -31.29 0.28 33.69
C LEU A 333 -30.01 -0.42 33.22
N GLU A 334 -29.19 0.22 32.36
CA GLU A 334 -27.95 -0.35 31.81
C GLU A 334 -26.93 -0.66 32.93
N ASP A 335 -26.76 0.25 33.89
CA ASP A 335 -25.89 0.06 35.05
C ASP A 335 -26.40 -1.05 35.97
N ALA A 336 -27.71 -1.11 36.24
CA ALA A 336 -28.31 -2.05 37.18
C ALA A 336 -28.36 -3.49 36.64
N ILE A 337 -28.60 -3.69 35.34
CA ILE A 337 -28.55 -5.03 34.74
C ILE A 337 -27.12 -5.55 34.61
N GLY A 338 -26.12 -4.69 34.50
CA GLY A 338 -24.71 -5.06 34.43
C GLY A 338 -24.21 -5.53 33.05
N LYS A 339 -22.88 -5.61 32.91
CA LYS A 339 -22.16 -5.75 31.63
C LYS A 339 -22.35 -7.08 30.89
N ASP A 340 -22.75 -8.13 31.61
CA ASP A 340 -22.99 -9.46 31.01
C ASP A 340 -24.37 -9.57 30.35
N ASN A 341 -25.23 -8.58 30.59
CA ASN A 341 -26.59 -8.50 30.09
C ASN A 341 -26.72 -7.44 28.99
N PHE A 342 -27.84 -7.46 28.28
CA PHE A 342 -28.03 -6.62 27.10
C PHE A 342 -29.31 -5.80 27.26
N LEU A 343 -29.21 -4.45 27.23
CA LEU A 343 -30.35 -3.53 27.24
C LEU A 343 -30.49 -2.87 25.86
N ALA A 344 -31.72 -2.78 25.35
CA ALA A 344 -32.04 -1.97 24.19
C ALA A 344 -33.33 -1.18 24.36
N ARG A 345 -33.41 -0.01 23.74
CA ARG A 345 -34.66 0.72 23.60
C ARG A 345 -35.44 0.17 22.40
N ALA A 346 -36.66 -0.29 22.64
CA ALA A 346 -37.56 -0.82 21.62
C ALA A 346 -38.19 0.33 20.79
N GLY A 347 -38.51 1.44 21.46
CA GLY A 347 -39.13 2.65 20.92
C GLY A 347 -40.01 3.32 21.99
N GLY A 348 -40.28 4.62 21.88
CA GLY A 348 -41.06 5.33 22.90
C GLY A 348 -40.45 5.20 24.30
N GLU A 349 -41.23 4.78 25.28
CA GLU A 349 -40.83 4.47 26.66
C GLU A 349 -40.47 2.99 26.92
N GLU A 350 -40.43 2.16 25.89
CA GLU A 350 -40.22 0.71 26.02
C GLU A 350 -38.76 0.30 25.83
N PHE A 351 -38.30 -0.61 26.69
CA PHE A 351 -36.99 -1.24 26.64
C PHE A 351 -37.11 -2.76 26.62
N PHE A 352 -36.16 -3.41 25.96
CA PHE A 352 -35.97 -4.85 26.02
C PHE A 352 -34.66 -5.17 26.71
N ALA A 353 -34.64 -6.24 27.51
CA ALA A 353 -33.42 -6.79 28.07
C ALA A 353 -33.26 -8.27 27.74
N ILE A 354 -32.01 -8.72 27.61
CA ILE A 354 -31.62 -10.13 27.48
C ILE A 354 -30.64 -10.47 28.59
N PHE A 355 -30.90 -11.59 29.26
CA PHE A 355 -30.10 -12.14 30.34
C PHE A 355 -29.52 -13.48 29.89
N PRO A 356 -28.29 -13.51 29.32
CA PRO A 356 -27.63 -14.75 28.93
C PRO A 356 -27.34 -15.63 30.14
N ASN A 357 -27.37 -16.95 29.97
CA ASN A 357 -27.05 -17.92 31.01
C ASN A 357 -27.87 -17.76 32.31
N THR A 358 -29.08 -17.20 32.20
CA THR A 358 -29.91 -16.82 33.34
C THR A 358 -31.30 -17.45 33.20
N THR A 359 -31.72 -18.20 34.23
CA THR A 359 -33.07 -18.78 34.32
C THR A 359 -34.12 -17.70 34.55
N GLY A 360 -35.40 -18.02 34.27
CA GLY A 360 -36.50 -17.08 34.49
C GLY A 360 -36.58 -16.57 35.93
N ALA A 361 -36.39 -17.45 36.92
CA ALA A 361 -36.40 -17.09 38.33
C ALA A 361 -35.27 -16.10 38.71
N ALA A 362 -34.04 -16.37 38.25
CA ALA A 362 -32.92 -15.47 38.49
C ALA A 362 -33.09 -14.12 37.75
N ALA A 363 -33.71 -14.13 36.56
CA ALA A 363 -34.03 -12.91 35.83
C ALA A 363 -35.08 -12.06 36.57
N VAL A 364 -36.06 -12.69 37.24
CA VAL A 364 -37.03 -11.98 38.09
C VAL A 364 -36.35 -11.27 39.25
N GLU A 365 -35.43 -11.94 39.96
CA GLU A 365 -34.68 -11.33 41.06
C GLU A 365 -33.86 -10.12 40.58
N LEU A 366 -33.17 -10.28 39.44
CA LEU A 366 -32.39 -9.19 38.85
C LEU A 366 -33.27 -8.02 38.39
N ALA A 367 -34.40 -8.30 37.74
CA ALA A 367 -35.34 -7.28 37.29
C ALA A 367 -36.00 -6.53 38.45
N ASP A 368 -36.35 -7.22 39.54
CA ASP A 368 -36.95 -6.56 40.70
C ASP A 368 -35.92 -5.67 41.41
N LYS A 369 -34.65 -6.10 41.47
CA LYS A 369 -33.55 -5.24 41.91
C LYS A 369 -33.41 -3.99 41.03
N VAL A 370 -33.48 -4.14 39.71
CA VAL A 370 -33.42 -3.02 38.76
C VAL A 370 -34.58 -2.06 38.98
N ARG A 371 -35.80 -2.58 39.15
CA ARG A 371 -37.00 -1.80 39.45
C ARG A 371 -36.86 -0.99 40.74
N LEU A 372 -36.43 -1.63 41.83
CA LEU A 372 -36.19 -0.95 43.11
C LEU A 372 -35.10 0.11 43.01
N THR A 373 -34.01 -0.19 42.31
CA THR A 373 -32.90 0.77 42.08
C THR A 373 -33.40 2.01 41.35
N LEU A 374 -34.28 1.84 40.36
CA LEU A 374 -34.88 2.97 39.67
C LEU A 374 -35.84 3.75 40.57
N ALA A 375 -36.72 3.07 41.31
CA ALA A 375 -37.68 3.71 42.20
C ALA A 375 -37.00 4.55 43.31
N GLU A 376 -35.84 4.10 43.79
CA GLU A 376 -35.02 4.83 44.78
C GLU A 376 -34.16 5.93 44.17
N ALA A 377 -33.95 5.92 42.84
CA ALA A 377 -33.22 6.97 42.17
C ALA A 377 -33.95 8.30 42.33
N LYS A 378 -33.22 9.40 42.57
CA LYS A 378 -33.81 10.74 42.56
C LYS A 378 -33.65 11.33 41.17
N LEU A 379 -34.57 10.98 40.27
CA LEU A 379 -34.69 11.59 38.94
C LEU A 379 -35.48 12.90 39.08
N GLY A 380 -35.30 13.87 38.18
CA GLY A 380 -36.10 15.11 38.21
C GLY A 380 -35.41 16.41 38.61
N GLY A 381 -34.13 16.39 39.03
CA GLY A 381 -33.32 17.60 39.23
C GLY A 381 -33.98 18.66 40.14
N GLU A 382 -33.69 19.95 39.90
CA GLU A 382 -34.22 21.09 40.69
C GLU A 382 -35.74 21.32 40.54
N LEU A 383 -36.39 20.70 39.55
CA LEU A 383 -37.82 20.89 39.24
C LEU A 383 -38.75 19.98 40.06
N GLY A 384 -38.21 19.05 40.86
CA GLY A 384 -38.99 18.20 41.76
C GLY A 384 -39.91 17.20 41.05
N VAL A 385 -39.52 16.73 39.85
CA VAL A 385 -40.25 15.65 39.16
C VAL A 385 -40.13 14.37 39.98
N GLU A 386 -41.26 13.71 40.26
CA GLU A 386 -41.23 12.38 40.90
C GLU A 386 -40.57 11.37 39.97
N THR A 387 -39.69 10.54 40.52
CA THR A 387 -39.04 9.47 39.76
C THR A 387 -40.08 8.50 39.21
N PRO A 388 -40.11 8.27 37.88
CA PRO A 388 -41.04 7.31 37.33
C PRO A 388 -40.63 5.88 37.71
N THR A 389 -41.63 5.03 37.94
CA THR A 389 -41.44 3.60 38.15
C THR A 389 -41.41 2.86 36.82
N VAL A 390 -41.05 1.57 36.85
CA VAL A 390 -41.13 0.69 35.68
C VAL A 390 -41.96 -0.54 36.00
N SER A 391 -42.74 -0.97 35.01
CA SER A 391 -43.35 -2.29 34.98
C SER A 391 -42.51 -3.20 34.09
N ILE A 392 -42.29 -4.45 34.53
CA ILE A 392 -41.41 -5.40 33.84
C ILE A 392 -42.13 -6.73 33.63
N GLY A 393 -42.20 -7.19 32.39
CA GLY A 393 -42.64 -8.54 32.05
C GLY A 393 -41.45 -9.40 31.63
N ILE A 394 -41.36 -10.62 32.15
CA ILE A 394 -40.22 -11.53 31.94
C ILE A 394 -40.70 -12.83 31.33
N SER A 395 -39.88 -13.38 30.45
CA SER A 395 -40.04 -14.73 29.90
C SER A 395 -38.70 -15.43 29.81
N GLU A 396 -38.61 -16.69 30.23
CA GLU A 396 -37.48 -17.54 29.84
C GLU A 396 -37.65 -17.93 28.36
N TRP A 397 -36.63 -17.72 27.53
CA TRP A 397 -36.69 -18.00 26.10
C TRP A 397 -36.43 -19.48 25.83
N ARG A 398 -37.48 -20.19 25.43
CA ARG A 398 -37.44 -21.62 25.09
C ARG A 398 -36.91 -21.81 23.67
N ILE A 399 -35.63 -21.51 23.46
CA ILE A 399 -34.95 -21.43 22.15
C ILE A 399 -35.21 -22.63 21.20
N ARG A 400 -35.46 -23.83 21.73
CA ARG A 400 -35.77 -25.03 20.90
C ARG A 400 -37.23 -25.18 20.50
N GLN A 401 -38.13 -24.42 21.13
CA GLN A 401 -39.58 -24.59 21.03
C GLN A 401 -40.28 -23.37 20.43
N GLU A 402 -39.66 -22.19 20.51
CA GLU A 402 -40.28 -20.93 20.09
C GLU A 402 -39.27 -19.95 19.50
N SER A 403 -39.77 -19.03 18.68
CA SER A 403 -38.94 -17.93 18.16
C SER A 403 -38.67 -16.89 19.25
N LEU A 404 -37.63 -16.08 19.06
CA LEU A 404 -37.37 -14.90 19.91
C LEU A 404 -38.62 -14.01 20.06
N TRP A 405 -39.37 -13.84 18.96
CA TRP A 405 -40.54 -12.98 18.95
C TRP A 405 -41.69 -13.54 19.78
N ASP A 406 -41.85 -14.85 19.82
CA ASP A 406 -42.86 -15.50 20.67
C ASP A 406 -42.51 -15.33 22.16
N ALA A 407 -41.23 -15.45 22.51
CA ALA A 407 -40.76 -15.17 23.86
C ALA A 407 -40.99 -13.71 24.26
N VAL A 408 -40.62 -12.74 23.40
CA VAL A 408 -40.89 -11.31 23.62
C VAL A 408 -42.39 -11.05 23.79
N LYS A 409 -43.26 -11.68 22.98
CA LYS A 409 -44.72 -11.55 23.14
C LYS A 409 -45.23 -12.09 24.47
N ARG A 410 -44.66 -13.19 25.00
CA ARG A 410 -45.04 -13.71 26.31
C ARG A 410 -44.64 -12.73 27.42
N ALA A 411 -43.42 -12.18 27.34
CA ALA A 411 -42.96 -11.14 28.27
C ALA A 411 -43.86 -9.89 28.20
N ASP A 412 -44.22 -9.44 26.99
CA ASP A 412 -45.14 -8.31 26.77
C ASP A 412 -46.55 -8.58 27.35
N GLY A 413 -47.07 -9.80 27.17
CA GLY A 413 -48.35 -10.22 27.74
C GLY A 413 -48.38 -10.09 29.27
N VAL A 414 -47.34 -10.56 29.96
CA VAL A 414 -47.28 -10.43 31.42
C VAL A 414 -46.89 -9.02 31.89
N LEU A 415 -46.21 -8.22 31.06
CA LEU A 415 -46.04 -6.79 31.30
C LEU A 415 -47.38 -6.04 31.30
N TYR A 416 -48.28 -6.38 30.37
CA TYR A 416 -49.63 -5.82 30.35
C TYR A 416 -50.37 -6.09 31.67
N ASP A 417 -50.27 -7.32 32.19
CA ASP A 417 -50.83 -7.69 33.50
C ASP A 417 -50.19 -6.91 34.65
N ALA A 418 -48.87 -6.68 34.60
CA ALA A 418 -48.15 -5.87 35.58
C ALA A 418 -48.68 -4.43 35.62
N LYS A 419 -48.91 -3.82 34.43
CA LYS A 419 -49.49 -2.48 34.31
C LYS A 419 -50.92 -2.39 34.86
N HIS A 420 -51.74 -3.43 34.66
CA HIS A 420 -53.13 -3.46 35.12
C HIS A 420 -53.27 -3.83 36.60
N SER A 421 -52.27 -4.52 37.17
CA SER A 421 -52.28 -4.92 38.58
C SER A 421 -51.82 -3.81 39.53
N GLY A 422 -51.49 -2.63 38.99
CA GLY A 422 -51.11 -1.45 39.78
C GLY A 422 -49.69 -0.94 39.52
N ARG A 423 -49.02 -1.39 38.44
CA ARG A 423 -47.68 -0.92 38.01
C ARG A 423 -46.58 -1.13 39.05
N ASP A 424 -45.37 -0.62 38.79
CA ASP A 424 -44.18 -0.75 39.65
C ASP A 424 -43.97 -2.19 40.14
N ARG A 425 -43.91 -3.15 39.21
CA ARG A 425 -43.74 -4.57 39.54
C ARG A 425 -43.17 -5.39 38.41
N VAL A 426 -42.74 -6.59 38.78
CA VAL A 426 -42.26 -7.63 37.86
C VAL A 426 -43.27 -8.77 37.77
N HIS A 427 -43.67 -9.15 36.56
CA HIS A 427 -44.46 -10.36 36.30
C HIS A 427 -43.66 -11.33 35.42
N PHE A 428 -43.84 -12.63 35.64
CA PHE A 428 -43.10 -13.69 34.94
C PHE A 428 -44.04 -14.64 34.21
N ALA A 429 -43.76 -14.87 32.92
CA ALA A 429 -44.42 -15.87 32.07
C ALA A 429 -43.68 -17.21 32.20
N GLY A 430 -44.19 -18.07 33.10
CA GLY A 430 -43.66 -19.41 33.40
C GLY A 430 -43.55 -20.36 32.23
#